data_AF-A0A8D8J414-F1
#
_entry.id   AF-A0A8D8J414-F1
#
_cell.length_a   1.000
_cell.length_b   1.000
_cell.length_c   1.000
_cell.angle_alpha   90.00
_cell.angle_beta   90.00
_cell.angle_gamma   90.00
#
_symmetry.space_group_name_H-M   'P 1'
#
loop_
_entity.id
_entity.type
_entity.pdbx_description
1 polymer ?
#
loop_
_entity_poly.entity_id
_entity_poly.type
_entity_poly.pdbx_seq_one_letter_code
_entity_poly.pdbx_strand_id
1 'polypeptide(L)'
;MCSTIVLAQFLVLLLACVSHLCVGEEKLPGKAPLVFTVASNETEAYLRYIRSAKRYGIEVTTLGLGKPWQGGDMKKLGGGYKINLLRSALKPYKSDDDRIVLFTDSYDVLFLASLEKIVEKFETFEASILFGSEGFCWPDPELKNKYPVLEGRGTRFLNSGLFIGYASKVYQMLKNPVKDTDDDQLYYTKIYIDQQLREELNMKLDHTAALFQNMNGVEEQITLALDPDSKEAFLKNTEYSTNPLVVHGNGPSKITLNGYANYLAGAFVDGECQTVKENLIELDEENLPTVMVALFIEKATPFIEEWFENIAKLNYPKQKMDVFIHNNVDHHKPTIDQ
;
A
#
# COMPACT_ATOMS: atom_id res chain seq x y z
N MET A 1 41.25 53.48 -6.60
CA MET A 1 39.97 52.97 -7.13
C MET A 1 40.18 51.54 -7.57
N CYS A 2 39.22 50.67 -7.31
CA CYS A 2 39.27 49.19 -7.37
C CYS A 2 39.95 48.51 -6.17
N SER A 3 39.30 47.45 -5.70
CA SER A 3 39.78 46.44 -4.73
C SER A 3 39.32 46.47 -3.27
N THR A 4 38.15 47.05 -2.95
CA THR A 4 37.48 46.77 -1.65
C THR A 4 35.95 46.56 -1.71
N ILE A 5 35.32 46.63 -2.89
CA ILE A 5 33.84 46.51 -3.01
C ILE A 5 33.39 45.11 -3.48
N VAL A 6 34.29 44.25 -3.99
CA VAL A 6 33.88 42.94 -4.56
C VAL A 6 33.80 41.82 -3.50
N LEU A 7 34.44 41.95 -2.34
CA LEU A 7 34.35 40.92 -1.28
C LEU A 7 33.08 40.99 -0.43
N ALA A 8 32.39 42.14 -0.38
CA ALA A 8 31.18 42.30 0.44
C ALA A 8 29.93 41.68 -0.21
N GLN A 9 29.90 41.50 -1.54
CA GLN A 9 28.76 40.89 -2.24
C GLN A 9 28.82 39.36 -2.28
N PHE A 10 30.01 38.75 -2.17
CA PHE A 10 30.14 37.28 -2.12
C PHE A 10 29.80 36.70 -0.74
N LEU A 11 29.96 37.45 0.35
CA LEU A 11 29.63 36.97 1.68
C LEU A 11 28.11 37.00 1.99
N VAL A 12 27.36 37.89 1.33
CA VAL A 12 25.89 37.97 1.47
C VAL A 12 25.18 36.88 0.67
N LEU A 13 25.75 36.41 -0.46
CA LEU A 13 25.19 35.30 -1.22
C LEU A 13 25.39 33.93 -0.53
N LEU A 14 26.46 33.76 0.24
CA LEU A 14 26.72 32.50 0.96
C LEU A 14 25.87 32.35 2.23
N LEU A 15 25.38 33.45 2.81
CA LEU A 15 24.43 33.43 3.94
C LEU A 15 22.97 33.29 3.50
N ALA A 16 22.65 33.55 2.23
CA ALA A 16 21.30 33.33 1.66
C ALA A 16 21.08 31.91 1.11
N CYS A 17 22.14 31.13 0.90
CA CYS A 17 22.05 29.76 0.36
C CYS A 17 22.12 28.64 1.42
N VAL A 18 22.19 28.95 2.72
CA VAL A 18 22.23 27.94 3.80
C VAL A 18 20.89 27.82 4.55
N SER A 19 19.88 28.61 4.20
CA SER A 19 18.57 28.60 4.87
C SER A 19 17.47 27.80 4.15
N HIS A 20 17.80 26.97 3.15
CA HIS A 20 16.80 26.16 2.41
C HIS A 20 17.06 24.64 2.43
N LEU A 21 17.93 24.14 3.30
CA LEU A 21 18.01 22.71 3.63
C LEU A 21 17.88 22.50 5.14
N CYS A 22 16.77 22.98 5.68
CA CYS A 22 16.17 22.39 6.86
C CYS A 22 14.71 22.17 6.48
N VAL A 23 14.43 21.05 5.80
CA VAL A 23 13.12 20.42 5.97
C VAL A 23 13.07 20.13 7.47
N GLY A 24 12.41 21.01 8.21
CA GLY A 24 12.10 20.73 9.59
C GLY A 24 11.28 19.46 9.58
N GLU A 25 11.82 18.40 10.18
CA GLU A 25 10.95 17.41 10.79
C GLU A 25 10.15 18.20 11.84
N GLU A 26 8.97 18.70 11.44
CA GLU A 26 7.98 19.15 12.39
C GLU A 26 7.63 17.94 13.23
N LYS A 27 8.27 17.83 14.39
CA LYS A 27 7.93 16.82 15.38
C LYS A 27 6.47 17.03 15.73
N LEU A 28 5.65 16.04 15.41
CA LEU A 28 4.26 15.97 15.88
C LEU A 28 4.23 16.32 17.37
N PRO A 29 3.42 17.29 17.80
CA PRO A 29 3.27 17.60 19.21
C PRO A 29 2.61 16.40 19.90
N GLY A 30 3.40 15.53 20.52
CA GLY A 30 2.91 14.31 21.16
C GLY A 30 3.93 13.18 21.16
N LYS A 31 3.47 11.98 21.54
CA LYS A 31 4.28 10.76 21.42
C LYS A 31 4.27 10.32 19.96
N ALA A 32 5.41 9.83 19.47
CA ALA A 32 5.52 9.30 18.11
C ALA A 32 4.42 8.24 17.85
N PRO A 33 3.61 8.40 16.78
CA PRO A 33 2.58 7.42 16.44
C PRO A 33 3.21 6.07 16.06
N LEU A 34 2.46 4.99 16.26
CA LEU A 34 2.86 3.63 15.90
C LEU A 34 2.10 3.18 14.66
N VAL A 35 2.80 2.64 13.67
CA VAL A 35 2.17 2.03 12.50
C VAL A 35 2.39 0.53 12.55
N PHE A 36 1.30 -0.23 12.60
CA PHE A 36 1.33 -1.70 12.59
C PHE A 36 0.70 -2.23 11.32
N THR A 37 1.30 -3.30 10.80
CA THR A 37 0.68 -4.13 9.78
C THR A 37 0.93 -5.60 10.08
N VAL A 38 0.32 -6.49 9.30
CA VAL A 38 0.56 -7.93 9.36
C VAL A 38 1.00 -8.42 7.99
N ALA A 39 2.08 -9.20 7.97
CA ALA A 39 2.54 -9.93 6.80
C ALA A 39 3.24 -11.20 7.25
N SER A 40 3.01 -12.32 6.56
CA SER A 40 3.75 -13.57 6.81
C SER A 40 5.00 -13.68 5.94
N ASN A 41 4.96 -13.12 4.72
CA ASN A 41 6.02 -13.24 3.74
C ASN A 41 6.26 -11.89 3.03
N GLU A 42 7.47 -11.69 2.54
CA GLU A 42 7.84 -10.53 1.73
C GLU A 42 7.39 -10.70 0.27
N THR A 43 6.09 -10.59 0.04
CA THR A 43 5.53 -10.59 -1.32
C THR A 43 5.87 -9.28 -2.03
N GLU A 44 5.80 -9.25 -3.35
CA GLU A 44 5.93 -8.00 -4.13
C GLU A 44 4.94 -6.94 -3.67
N ALA A 45 3.72 -7.37 -3.32
CA ALA A 45 2.66 -6.51 -2.81
C ALA A 45 3.02 -5.88 -1.45
N TYR A 46 3.60 -6.67 -0.54
CA TYR A 46 4.16 -6.16 0.72
C TYR A 46 5.34 -5.21 0.50
N LEU A 47 6.26 -5.55 -0.40
CA LEU A 47 7.40 -4.68 -0.72
C LEU A 47 6.94 -3.34 -1.29
N ARG A 48 5.87 -3.36 -2.11
CA ARG A 48 5.22 -2.15 -2.63
C ARG A 48 4.61 -1.29 -1.52
N TYR A 49 3.96 -1.91 -0.54
CA TYR A 49 3.46 -1.22 0.66
C TYR A 49 4.62 -0.58 1.45
N ILE A 50 5.69 -1.33 1.75
CA ILE A 50 6.87 -0.79 2.44
C ILE A 50 7.54 0.33 1.65
N ARG A 51 7.60 0.22 0.33
CA ARG A 51 8.11 1.27 -0.56
C ARG A 51 7.28 2.54 -0.48
N SER A 52 5.95 2.43 -0.46
CA SER A 52 5.07 3.59 -0.23
C SER A 52 5.27 4.21 1.16
N ALA A 53 5.46 3.40 2.20
CA ALA A 53 5.74 3.88 3.55
C ALA A 53 7.07 4.67 3.60
N LYS A 54 8.14 4.11 3.02
CA LYS A 54 9.46 4.75 2.92
C LYS A 54 9.42 6.07 2.16
N ARG A 55 8.64 6.16 1.08
CA ARG A 55 8.45 7.40 0.31
C ARG A 55 8.01 8.57 1.20
N TYR A 56 7.18 8.28 2.20
CA TYR A 56 6.60 9.27 3.11
C TYR A 56 7.20 9.25 4.52
N GLY A 57 8.37 8.62 4.71
CA GLY A 57 9.08 8.60 6.00
C GLY A 57 8.38 7.80 7.09
N ILE A 58 7.48 6.87 6.74
CA ILE A 58 6.68 6.11 7.71
C ILE A 58 7.44 4.85 8.14
N GLU A 59 7.77 4.77 9.43
CA GLU A 59 8.31 3.55 10.03
C GLU A 59 7.15 2.58 10.37
N VAL A 60 7.17 1.40 9.74
CA VAL A 60 6.13 0.37 9.94
C VAL A 60 6.69 -0.80 10.75
N THR A 61 5.94 -1.19 11.79
CA THR A 61 6.16 -2.44 12.51
C THR A 61 5.35 -3.58 11.89
N THR A 62 6.03 -4.48 11.18
CA THR A 62 5.40 -5.66 10.58
C THR A 62 5.29 -6.81 11.56
N LEU A 63 4.06 -7.24 11.86
CA LEU A 63 3.77 -8.35 12.76
C LEU A 63 3.66 -9.66 11.96
N GLY A 64 4.23 -10.75 12.50
CA GLY A 64 4.09 -12.08 11.93
C GLY A 64 5.05 -12.43 10.78
N LEU A 65 6.00 -11.56 10.43
CA LEU A 65 6.92 -11.80 9.33
C LEU A 65 7.79 -13.05 9.56
N GLY A 66 7.91 -13.90 8.54
CA GLY A 66 8.63 -15.18 8.62
C GLY A 66 7.89 -16.26 9.42
N LYS A 67 6.67 -16.00 9.90
CA LYS A 67 5.82 -16.99 10.58
C LYS A 67 4.75 -17.50 9.62
N PRO A 68 4.41 -18.81 9.68
CA PRO A 68 3.26 -19.34 8.95
C PRO A 68 1.98 -18.57 9.27
N TRP A 69 1.18 -18.32 8.24
CA TRP A 69 -0.12 -17.70 8.39
C TRP A 69 -1.10 -18.63 9.13
N GLN A 70 -1.71 -18.14 10.21
CA GLN A 70 -2.65 -18.90 11.03
C GLN A 70 -4.11 -18.43 10.89
N GLY A 71 -4.34 -17.39 10.07
CA GLY A 71 -5.64 -16.73 10.01
C GLY A 71 -6.69 -17.34 9.07
N GLY A 72 -6.47 -18.57 8.59
CA GLY A 72 -7.40 -19.24 7.66
C GLY A 72 -7.29 -18.77 6.20
N ASP A 73 -8.30 -19.05 5.39
CA ASP A 73 -8.34 -18.62 3.98
C ASP A 73 -9.00 -17.24 3.87
N MET A 74 -8.21 -16.21 3.55
CA MET A 74 -8.69 -14.83 3.39
C MET A 74 -9.62 -14.62 2.18
N LYS A 75 -9.85 -15.64 1.35
CA LYS A 75 -10.94 -15.63 0.35
C LYS A 75 -12.32 -15.90 0.98
N LYS A 76 -12.36 -16.25 2.26
CA LYS A 76 -13.55 -16.54 3.08
C LYS A 76 -13.42 -15.78 4.41
N LEU A 77 -14.23 -16.17 5.39
CA LEU A 77 -14.08 -15.72 6.77
C LEU A 77 -12.67 -16.05 7.30
N GLY A 78 -12.00 -15.08 7.89
CA GLY A 78 -10.67 -15.27 8.46
C GLY A 78 -10.00 -13.96 8.90
N GLY A 79 -8.75 -14.06 9.34
CA GLY A 79 -7.94 -12.88 9.69
C GLY A 79 -7.89 -12.55 11.18
N GLY A 80 -8.58 -13.28 12.06
CA GLY A 80 -8.53 -13.14 13.51
C GLY A 80 -7.11 -13.21 14.10
N TYR A 81 -6.19 -13.91 13.40
CA TYR A 81 -4.77 -13.93 13.73
C TYR A 81 -4.16 -12.52 13.77
N LYS A 82 -4.59 -11.61 12.88
CA LYS A 82 -4.16 -10.20 12.85
C LYS A 82 -4.51 -9.50 14.16
N ILE A 83 -5.73 -9.73 14.66
CA ILE A 83 -6.20 -9.17 15.95
C ILE A 83 -5.33 -9.67 17.10
N ASN A 84 -5.03 -10.98 17.14
CA ASN A 84 -4.23 -11.57 18.21
C ASN A 84 -2.78 -11.05 18.21
N LEU A 85 -2.19 -10.88 17.02
CA LEU A 85 -0.87 -10.25 16.86
C LEU A 85 -0.89 -8.79 17.31
N LEU A 86 -1.84 -7.99 16.82
CA LEU A 86 -1.96 -6.58 17.16
C LEU A 86 -2.20 -6.36 18.66
N ARG A 87 -3.11 -7.12 19.26
CA ARG A 87 -3.37 -7.06 20.71
C ARG A 87 -2.11 -7.33 21.52
N SER A 88 -1.31 -8.31 21.10
CA SER A 88 -0.05 -8.64 21.77
C SER A 88 0.97 -7.50 21.64
N ALA A 89 1.08 -6.91 20.45
CA ALA A 89 1.96 -5.77 20.17
C ALA A 89 1.57 -4.50 20.92
N LEU A 90 0.26 -4.28 21.14
CA LEU A 90 -0.26 -3.10 21.84
C LEU A 90 -0.23 -3.20 23.37
N LYS A 91 0.04 -4.37 23.94
CA LYS A 91 0.08 -4.59 25.40
C LYS A 91 0.98 -3.62 26.18
N PRO A 92 2.16 -3.21 25.70
CA PRO A 92 3.00 -2.19 26.37
C PRO A 92 2.37 -0.80 26.38
N TYR A 93 1.43 -0.51 25.47
CA TYR A 93 0.80 0.79 25.25
C TYR A 93 -0.65 0.87 25.76
N LYS A 94 -1.12 -0.15 26.48
CA LYS A 94 -2.50 -0.28 26.95
C LYS A 94 -3.03 0.87 27.83
N SER A 95 -2.13 1.67 28.39
CA SER A 95 -2.43 2.82 29.25
C SER A 95 -1.83 4.12 28.69
N ASP A 96 -1.50 4.13 27.39
CA ASP A 96 -1.00 5.31 26.69
C ASP A 96 -2.17 6.00 25.99
N ASP A 97 -2.73 7.02 26.65
CA ASP A 97 -3.94 7.72 26.19
C ASP A 97 -3.66 8.71 25.05
N ASP A 98 -2.43 9.20 24.91
CA ASP A 98 -2.05 10.23 23.94
C ASP A 98 -1.34 9.66 22.70
N ARG A 99 -0.92 8.39 22.73
CA ARG A 99 -0.20 7.78 21.61
C ARG A 99 -1.18 7.31 20.55
N ILE A 100 -0.97 7.74 19.32
CA ILE A 100 -1.76 7.28 18.17
C ILE A 100 -1.20 5.97 17.61
N VAL A 101 -2.11 5.11 17.17
CA VAL A 101 -1.84 3.84 16.49
C VAL A 101 -2.60 3.82 15.17
N LEU A 102 -1.88 3.59 14.08
CA LEU A 102 -2.43 3.29 12.77
C LEU A 102 -2.22 1.80 12.48
N PHE A 103 -3.31 1.10 12.18
CA PHE A 103 -3.27 -0.25 11.66
C PHE A 103 -3.69 -0.25 10.19
N THR A 104 -2.93 -0.97 9.37
CA THR A 104 -3.32 -1.24 7.99
C THR A 104 -3.04 -2.70 7.63
N ASP A 105 -3.82 -3.25 6.70
CA ASP A 105 -3.36 -4.38 5.88
C ASP A 105 -2.12 -3.96 5.06
N SER A 106 -1.41 -4.91 4.46
CA SER A 106 -0.15 -4.64 3.73
C SER A 106 -0.16 -5.09 2.28
N TYR A 107 -0.72 -6.25 1.96
CA TYR A 107 -0.58 -6.82 0.61
C TYR A 107 -1.36 -6.04 -0.46
N ASP A 108 -2.29 -5.19 -0.05
CA ASP A 108 -3.17 -4.44 -0.93
C ASP A 108 -3.45 -3.03 -0.41
N VAL A 109 -2.46 -2.44 0.26
CA VAL A 109 -2.53 -1.08 0.79
C VAL A 109 -1.36 -0.25 0.28
N LEU A 110 -1.59 1.05 0.08
CA LEU A 110 -0.53 2.05 -0.15
C LEU A 110 -0.76 3.28 0.72
N PHE A 111 0.33 3.81 1.27
CA PHE A 111 0.35 5.16 1.81
C PHE A 111 0.47 6.18 0.68
N LEU A 112 -0.25 7.30 0.80
CA LEU A 112 -0.29 8.39 -0.19
C LEU A 112 0.10 9.74 0.42
N ALA A 113 0.48 9.75 1.71
CA ALA A 113 0.90 10.93 2.43
C ALA A 113 1.77 10.54 3.64
N SER A 114 2.41 11.53 4.26
CA SER A 114 3.18 11.36 5.48
C SER A 114 2.30 11.07 6.70
N LEU A 115 2.91 10.46 7.72
CA LEU A 115 2.22 10.10 8.95
C LEU A 115 1.65 11.33 9.66
N GLU A 116 2.33 12.48 9.54
CA GLU A 116 1.87 13.76 10.08
C GLU A 116 0.54 14.16 9.46
N LYS A 117 0.43 14.16 8.13
CA LYS A 117 -0.81 14.48 7.42
C LYS A 117 -1.93 13.49 7.74
N ILE A 118 -1.60 12.21 7.93
CA ILE A 118 -2.57 11.19 8.33
C ILE A 118 -3.11 11.49 9.74
N VAL A 119 -2.23 11.83 10.68
CA VAL A 119 -2.60 12.18 12.06
C VAL A 119 -3.42 13.46 12.10
N GLU A 120 -2.97 14.53 11.45
CA GLU A 120 -3.71 15.79 11.34
C GLU A 120 -5.12 15.56 10.78
N LYS A 121 -5.22 14.74 9.72
CA LYS A 121 -6.50 14.40 9.11
C LYS A 121 -7.39 13.62 10.07
N PHE A 122 -6.83 12.64 10.79
CA PHE A 122 -7.54 11.87 11.80
C PHE A 122 -8.11 12.76 12.92
N GLU A 123 -7.33 13.73 13.40
CA GLU A 123 -7.76 14.63 14.47
C GLU A 123 -9.01 15.46 14.08
N THR A 124 -9.17 15.80 12.79
CA THR A 124 -10.38 16.50 12.30
C THR A 124 -11.67 15.70 12.44
N PHE A 125 -11.59 14.38 12.59
CA PHE A 125 -12.78 13.55 12.80
C PHE A 125 -13.28 13.62 14.24
N GLU A 126 -12.50 14.14 15.18
CA GLU A 126 -12.83 14.15 16.62
C GLU A 126 -13.26 12.75 17.11
N ALA A 127 -12.61 11.71 16.57
CA ALA A 127 -12.83 10.32 16.90
C ALA A 127 -11.73 9.85 17.86
N SER A 128 -12.03 8.89 18.74
CA SER A 128 -10.97 8.19 19.45
C SER A 128 -10.46 6.98 18.66
N ILE A 129 -11.32 6.40 17.82
CA ILE A 129 -10.97 5.38 16.84
C ILE A 129 -11.74 5.68 15.55
N LEU A 130 -11.04 5.74 14.42
CA LEU A 130 -11.60 5.91 13.09
C LEU A 130 -11.29 4.69 12.24
N PHE A 131 -12.32 4.05 11.70
CA PHE A 131 -12.19 2.99 10.71
C PHE A 131 -12.44 3.52 9.30
N GLY A 132 -11.83 2.90 8.29
CA GLY A 132 -12.30 3.04 6.92
C GLY A 132 -13.72 2.47 6.78
N SER A 133 -14.48 2.96 5.80
CA SER A 133 -15.78 2.39 5.45
C SER A 133 -15.89 1.94 4.00
N GLU A 134 -16.87 1.08 3.74
CA GLU A 134 -17.17 0.50 2.43
C GLU A 134 -18.69 0.40 2.17
N GLY A 135 -19.04 0.15 0.92
CA GLY A 135 -20.44 0.06 0.47
C GLY A 135 -21.14 -1.24 0.88
N PHE A 136 -20.40 -2.28 1.29
CA PHE A 136 -20.95 -3.60 1.58
C PHE A 136 -20.92 -3.91 3.08
N CYS A 137 -22.05 -4.40 3.61
CA CYS A 137 -22.10 -4.99 4.95
C CYS A 137 -21.62 -6.43 4.85
N TRP A 138 -20.32 -6.63 5.05
CA TRP A 138 -19.65 -7.92 4.99
C TRP A 138 -19.01 -8.25 6.36
N PRO A 139 -18.95 -9.52 6.77
CA PRO A 139 -19.44 -10.72 6.06
C PRO A 139 -20.91 -11.03 6.27
N ASP A 140 -21.59 -10.37 7.20
CA ASP A 140 -22.97 -10.66 7.57
C ASP A 140 -23.92 -9.51 7.15
N PRO A 141 -24.65 -9.65 6.03
CA PRO A 141 -25.58 -8.63 5.55
C PRO A 141 -26.79 -8.40 6.46
N GLU A 142 -27.11 -9.32 7.39
CA GLU A 142 -28.24 -9.15 8.31
C GLU A 142 -27.96 -8.05 9.35
N LEU A 143 -26.69 -7.71 9.56
CA LEU A 143 -26.27 -6.65 10.48
C LEU A 143 -26.51 -5.23 9.94
N LYS A 144 -26.91 -5.07 8.67
CA LYS A 144 -27.15 -3.75 8.03
C LYS A 144 -28.05 -2.83 8.86
N ASN A 145 -29.10 -3.39 9.46
CA ASN A 145 -30.08 -2.62 10.24
C ASN A 145 -29.57 -2.23 11.64
N LYS A 146 -28.47 -2.82 12.10
CA LYS A 146 -27.83 -2.51 13.39
C LYS A 146 -26.81 -1.38 13.28
N TYR A 147 -26.33 -1.08 12.06
CA TYR A 147 -25.49 0.09 11.84
C TYR A 147 -26.30 1.38 12.05
N PRO A 148 -25.70 2.45 12.60
CA PRO A 148 -26.32 3.78 12.61
C PRO A 148 -26.82 4.17 11.22
N VAL A 149 -27.92 4.92 11.17
CA VAL A 149 -28.38 5.51 9.91
C VAL A 149 -27.35 6.56 9.50
N LEU A 150 -26.90 6.49 8.24
CA LEU A 150 -26.03 7.52 7.69
C LEU A 150 -26.91 8.63 7.11
N GLU A 151 -26.91 9.78 7.76
CA GLU A 151 -27.55 10.98 7.23
C GLU A 151 -26.60 11.67 6.25
N GLY A 152 -26.89 11.59 4.95
CA GLY A 152 -26.09 12.22 3.91
C GLY A 152 -25.43 11.23 2.95
N ARG A 153 -24.30 11.64 2.38
CA ARG A 153 -23.55 10.86 1.38
C ARG A 153 -22.38 10.14 2.05
N GLY A 154 -22.07 8.95 1.56
CA GLY A 154 -20.92 8.19 2.01
C GLY A 154 -21.16 6.69 2.03
N THR A 155 -20.10 5.94 2.31
CA THR A 155 -20.14 4.51 2.60
C THR A 155 -20.53 4.27 4.06
N ARG A 156 -21.38 3.28 4.32
CA ARG A 156 -22.04 3.12 5.64
C ARG A 156 -21.41 2.07 6.54
N PHE A 157 -20.71 1.09 5.97
CA PHE A 157 -20.30 -0.10 6.71
C PHE A 157 -18.81 -0.07 7.01
N LEU A 158 -18.40 -0.61 8.14
CA LEU A 158 -17.00 -0.64 8.57
C LEU A 158 -16.16 -1.47 7.57
N ASN A 159 -14.88 -1.16 7.42
CA ASN A 159 -13.87 -2.05 6.85
C ASN A 159 -12.69 -2.16 7.84
N SER A 160 -12.24 -3.38 8.15
CA SER A 160 -11.20 -3.66 9.16
C SER A 160 -9.78 -3.52 8.65
N GLY A 161 -9.59 -3.40 7.34
CA GLY A 161 -8.26 -3.34 6.75
C GLY A 161 -7.53 -2.04 7.05
N LEU A 162 -8.23 -0.99 7.48
CA LEU A 162 -7.65 0.31 7.79
C LEU A 162 -8.34 0.94 9.01
N PHE A 163 -7.58 1.26 10.06
CA PHE A 163 -8.07 2.09 11.15
C PHE A 163 -6.96 2.81 11.91
N ILE A 164 -7.30 3.93 12.54
CA ILE A 164 -6.41 4.75 13.36
C ILE A 164 -7.10 5.13 14.66
N GLY A 165 -6.36 5.21 15.77
CA GLY A 165 -6.92 5.62 17.06
C GLY A 165 -5.91 5.70 18.17
N TYR A 166 -6.34 6.14 19.36
CA TYR A 166 -5.47 6.21 20.54
C TYR A 166 -5.16 4.82 21.09
N ALA A 167 -3.91 4.57 21.48
CA ALA A 167 -3.40 3.25 21.82
C ALA A 167 -4.18 2.58 22.95
N SER A 168 -4.53 3.30 24.01
CA SER A 168 -5.36 2.78 25.11
C SER A 168 -6.76 2.36 24.63
N LYS A 169 -7.39 3.17 23.77
CA LYS A 169 -8.72 2.92 23.19
C LYS A 169 -8.70 1.74 22.23
N VAL A 170 -7.70 1.66 21.35
CA VAL A 170 -7.51 0.52 20.45
C VAL A 170 -7.27 -0.75 21.28
N TYR A 171 -6.42 -0.71 22.31
CA TYR A 171 -6.20 -1.88 23.17
C TYR A 171 -7.48 -2.32 23.89
N GLN A 172 -8.29 -1.36 24.39
CA GLN A 172 -9.59 -1.63 25.02
C GLN A 172 -10.58 -2.28 24.03
N MET A 173 -10.60 -1.84 22.77
CA MET A 173 -11.41 -2.45 21.70
C MET A 173 -11.03 -3.92 21.45
N LEU A 174 -9.75 -4.28 21.58
CA LEU A 174 -9.25 -5.64 21.34
C LEU A 174 -9.42 -6.59 22.55
N LYS A 175 -10.15 -6.19 23.61
CA LYS A 175 -10.26 -6.96 24.87
C LYS A 175 -10.90 -8.34 24.71
N ASN A 176 -11.79 -8.52 23.73
CA ASN A 176 -12.52 -9.77 23.57
C ASN A 176 -11.63 -10.82 22.90
N PRO A 177 -11.63 -12.08 23.39
CA PRO A 177 -10.89 -13.15 22.74
C PRO A 177 -11.48 -13.48 21.36
N VAL A 178 -10.62 -13.90 20.44
CA VAL A 178 -10.96 -14.28 19.06
C VAL A 178 -10.01 -15.41 18.63
N LYS A 179 -10.52 -16.40 17.90
CA LYS A 179 -9.65 -17.45 17.34
C LYS A 179 -8.89 -16.90 16.16
N ASP A 180 -7.72 -17.47 15.85
CA ASP A 180 -6.92 -17.02 14.72
C ASP A 180 -7.69 -17.12 13.39
N THR A 181 -8.53 -18.13 13.25
CA THR A 181 -9.35 -18.39 12.05
C THR A 181 -10.70 -17.67 12.02
N ASP A 182 -11.08 -16.96 13.09
CA ASP A 182 -12.31 -16.18 13.07
C ASP A 182 -12.15 -14.94 12.16
N ASP A 183 -13.26 -14.34 11.77
CA ASP A 183 -13.27 -13.19 10.86
C ASP A 183 -12.97 -11.88 11.59
N ASP A 184 -11.93 -11.17 11.16
CA ASP A 184 -11.52 -9.91 11.78
C ASP A 184 -12.53 -8.79 11.54
N GLN A 185 -13.04 -8.68 10.31
CA GLN A 185 -14.08 -7.73 9.95
C GLN A 185 -15.34 -7.88 10.83
N LEU A 186 -15.82 -9.10 11.03
CA LEU A 186 -16.97 -9.40 11.87
C LEU A 186 -16.71 -9.08 13.34
N TYR A 187 -15.48 -9.34 13.82
CA TYR A 187 -15.07 -8.97 15.18
C TYR A 187 -15.22 -7.45 15.40
N TYR A 188 -14.66 -6.62 14.52
CA TYR A 188 -14.77 -5.17 14.64
C TYR A 188 -16.19 -4.66 14.39
N THR A 189 -16.90 -5.24 13.42
CA THR A 189 -18.31 -4.91 13.14
C THR A 189 -19.18 -5.10 14.38
N LYS A 190 -19.04 -6.24 15.09
CA LYS A 190 -19.82 -6.52 16.31
C LYS A 190 -19.56 -5.50 17.41
N ILE A 191 -18.33 -5.01 17.53
CA ILE A 191 -17.98 -3.96 18.50
C ILE A 191 -18.57 -2.61 18.06
N TYR A 192 -18.49 -2.27 16.78
CA TYR A 192 -18.99 -1.00 16.25
C TYR A 192 -20.53 -0.87 16.31
N ILE A 193 -21.26 -1.95 16.04
CA ILE A 193 -22.74 -1.92 16.09
C ILE A 193 -23.29 -1.97 17.52
N ASP A 194 -22.49 -2.38 18.50
CA ASP A 194 -22.83 -2.23 19.92
C ASP A 194 -22.79 -0.75 20.28
N GLN A 195 -23.95 -0.17 20.55
CA GLN A 195 -24.08 1.27 20.81
C GLN A 195 -23.26 1.71 22.03
N GLN A 196 -23.27 0.93 23.11
CA GLN A 196 -22.57 1.29 24.33
C GLN A 196 -21.07 1.32 24.10
N LEU A 197 -20.52 0.28 23.46
CA LEU A 197 -19.09 0.21 23.14
C LEU A 197 -18.69 1.30 22.14
N ARG A 198 -19.52 1.57 21.13
CA ARG A 198 -19.27 2.63 20.14
C ARG A 198 -19.18 4.01 20.77
N GLU A 199 -20.07 4.32 21.70
CA GLU A 199 -20.07 5.60 22.42
C GLU A 199 -18.89 5.68 23.40
N GLU A 200 -18.63 4.62 24.19
CA GLU A 200 -17.53 4.56 25.17
C GLU A 200 -16.15 4.73 24.51
N LEU A 201 -15.98 4.12 23.33
CA LEU A 201 -14.74 4.17 22.56
C LEU A 201 -14.72 5.30 21.52
N ASN A 202 -15.77 6.13 21.44
CA ASN A 202 -15.94 7.20 20.44
C ASN A 202 -15.49 6.75 19.03
N MET A 203 -16.07 5.65 18.56
CA MET A 203 -15.71 5.07 17.26
C MET A 203 -16.51 5.73 16.13
N LYS A 204 -15.81 6.14 15.08
CA LYS A 204 -16.41 6.70 13.85
C LYS A 204 -15.94 5.93 12.62
N LEU A 205 -16.66 6.10 11.52
CA LEU A 205 -16.25 5.59 10.21
C LEU A 205 -15.93 6.77 9.29
N ASP A 206 -14.93 6.61 8.43
CA ASP A 206 -14.58 7.57 7.39
C ASP A 206 -15.52 7.45 6.17
N HIS A 207 -16.76 7.89 6.36
CA HIS A 207 -17.86 7.74 5.41
C HIS A 207 -17.56 8.30 4.00
N THR A 208 -16.70 9.30 3.88
CA THR A 208 -16.44 10.02 2.62
C THR A 208 -15.04 9.79 2.07
N ALA A 209 -14.36 8.74 2.54
CA ALA A 209 -12.99 8.41 2.14
C ALA A 209 -12.04 9.61 2.24
N ALA A 210 -12.19 10.43 3.28
CA ALA A 210 -11.37 11.62 3.45
C ALA A 210 -9.95 11.29 3.94
N LEU A 211 -9.75 10.11 4.53
CA LEU A 211 -8.48 9.57 4.97
C LEU A 211 -8.22 8.18 4.36
N PHE A 212 -9.21 7.27 4.44
CA PHE A 212 -9.12 5.88 3.99
C PHE A 212 -10.00 5.62 2.75
N GLN A 213 -9.39 5.24 1.64
CA GLN A 213 -10.12 4.78 0.44
C GLN A 213 -10.11 3.27 0.32
N ASN A 214 -11.24 2.63 0.64
CA ASN A 214 -11.50 1.24 0.24
C ASN A 214 -12.04 1.25 -1.20
N MET A 215 -11.46 0.46 -2.09
CA MET A 215 -11.77 0.52 -3.53
C MET A 215 -12.99 -0.32 -3.95
N ASN A 216 -13.29 -1.40 -3.23
CA ASN A 216 -14.32 -2.36 -3.65
C ASN A 216 -15.72 -1.73 -3.75
N GLY A 217 -16.27 -1.75 -4.96
CA GLY A 217 -17.62 -1.26 -5.27
C GLY A 217 -17.71 0.26 -5.42
N VAL A 218 -16.57 0.95 -5.51
CA VAL A 218 -16.49 2.41 -5.70
C VAL A 218 -15.35 2.79 -6.66
N GLU A 219 -14.84 1.84 -7.46
CA GLU A 219 -13.71 2.06 -8.36
C GLU A 219 -13.96 3.20 -9.36
N GLU A 220 -15.20 3.35 -9.83
CA GLU A 220 -15.60 4.44 -10.74
C GLU A 220 -15.55 5.84 -10.11
N GLN A 221 -15.50 5.92 -8.77
CA GLN A 221 -15.44 7.19 -8.03
C GLN A 221 -14.00 7.67 -7.84
N ILE A 222 -13.01 6.88 -8.27
CA ILE A 222 -11.60 7.11 -7.96
C ILE A 222 -10.87 7.49 -9.25
N THR A 223 -10.12 8.59 -9.22
CA THR A 223 -9.28 9.00 -10.35
C THR A 223 -7.86 9.35 -9.90
N LEU A 224 -6.92 9.26 -10.85
CA LEU A 224 -5.60 9.84 -10.69
C LEU A 224 -5.66 11.31 -11.09
N ALA A 225 -5.03 12.16 -10.28
CA ALA A 225 -4.76 13.54 -10.61
C ALA A 225 -3.27 13.81 -10.42
N LEU A 226 -2.75 14.85 -11.09
CA LEU A 226 -1.36 15.27 -10.95
C LEU A 226 -1.31 16.52 -10.10
N ASP A 227 -0.41 16.52 -9.13
CA ASP A 227 -0.08 17.71 -8.37
C ASP A 227 0.70 18.68 -9.29
N PRO A 228 0.26 19.95 -9.41
CA PRO A 228 0.83 20.87 -10.39
C PRO A 228 2.26 21.28 -10.08
N ASP A 229 2.68 21.20 -8.82
CA ASP A 229 3.99 21.66 -8.36
C ASP A 229 5.00 20.52 -8.35
N SER A 230 4.66 19.42 -7.67
CA SER A 230 5.51 18.24 -7.56
C SER A 230 5.47 17.32 -8.77
N LYS A 231 4.47 17.47 -9.64
CA LYS A 231 4.21 16.58 -10.80
C LYS A 231 4.01 15.11 -10.41
N GLU A 232 3.72 14.84 -9.14
CA GLU A 232 3.43 13.52 -8.62
C GLU A 232 1.93 13.20 -8.78
N ALA A 233 1.62 11.94 -9.05
CA ALA A 233 0.24 11.48 -9.09
C ALA A 233 -0.32 11.28 -7.67
N PHE A 234 -1.53 11.80 -7.43
CA PHE A 234 -2.29 11.56 -6.21
C PHE A 234 -3.67 10.99 -6.53
N LEU A 235 -4.25 10.32 -5.53
CA LEU A 235 -5.58 9.72 -5.64
C LEU A 235 -6.65 10.74 -5.27
N LYS A 236 -7.70 10.82 -6.09
CA LYS A 236 -8.87 11.65 -5.82
C LYS A 236 -10.13 10.80 -5.84
N ASN A 237 -10.96 10.93 -4.81
CA ASN A 237 -12.34 10.47 -4.84
C ASN A 237 -13.22 11.61 -5.39
N THR A 238 -13.80 11.42 -6.57
CA THR A 238 -14.57 12.43 -7.28
C THR A 238 -15.99 12.58 -6.74
N GLU A 239 -16.58 11.51 -6.19
CA GLU A 239 -17.93 11.52 -5.62
C GLU A 239 -17.98 12.42 -4.37
N TYR A 240 -16.99 12.29 -3.49
CA TYR A 240 -16.92 13.05 -2.25
C TYR A 240 -16.02 14.29 -2.32
N SER A 241 -15.33 14.48 -3.45
CA SER A 241 -14.33 15.55 -3.62
C SER A 241 -13.24 15.53 -2.54
N THR A 242 -12.77 14.33 -2.19
CA THR A 242 -11.73 14.09 -1.19
C THR A 242 -10.44 13.57 -1.84
N ASN A 243 -9.32 13.75 -1.13
CA ASN A 243 -8.01 13.21 -1.50
C ASN A 243 -7.58 12.23 -0.40
N PRO A 244 -7.89 10.93 -0.52
CA PRO A 244 -7.55 9.94 0.49
C PRO A 244 -6.03 9.86 0.73
N LEU A 245 -5.63 9.55 1.95
CA LEU A 245 -4.22 9.51 2.37
C LEU A 245 -3.68 8.08 2.45
N VAL A 246 -4.56 7.08 2.51
CA VAL A 246 -4.24 5.66 2.43
C VAL A 246 -5.29 4.98 1.55
N VAL A 247 -4.85 4.16 0.61
CA VAL A 247 -5.73 3.42 -0.30
C VAL A 247 -5.61 1.93 -0.06
N HIS A 248 -6.75 1.23 -0.07
CA HIS A 248 -6.88 -0.20 0.15
C HIS A 248 -7.68 -0.83 -0.99
N GLY A 249 -7.00 -1.67 -1.77
CA GLY A 249 -7.57 -2.46 -2.87
C GLY A 249 -8.33 -3.67 -2.37
N ASN A 250 -9.22 -3.50 -1.39
CA ASN A 250 -9.93 -4.56 -0.69
C ASN A 250 -10.75 -5.45 -1.65
N GLY A 251 -11.02 -6.70 -1.22
CA GLY A 251 -11.81 -7.64 -2.02
C GLY A 251 -11.24 -7.86 -3.44
N PRO A 252 -12.05 -7.76 -4.50
CA PRO A 252 -11.65 -8.00 -5.89
C PRO A 252 -10.82 -6.87 -6.52
N SER A 253 -10.65 -5.73 -5.85
CA SER A 253 -10.04 -4.51 -6.43
C SER A 253 -8.51 -4.53 -6.46
N LYS A 254 -7.88 -5.69 -6.22
CA LYS A 254 -6.41 -5.87 -6.19
C LYS A 254 -5.75 -5.46 -7.51
N ILE A 255 -6.34 -5.88 -8.64
CA ILE A 255 -5.83 -5.53 -9.98
C ILE A 255 -6.01 -4.05 -10.26
N THR A 256 -7.14 -3.48 -9.84
CA THR A 256 -7.36 -2.03 -9.93
C THR A 256 -6.27 -1.29 -9.16
N LEU A 257 -6.03 -1.64 -7.89
CA LEU A 257 -4.95 -1.07 -7.09
C LEU A 257 -3.59 -1.20 -7.78
N ASN A 258 -3.27 -2.37 -8.36
CA ASN A 258 -2.01 -2.54 -9.10
C ASN A 258 -1.86 -1.50 -10.22
N GLY A 259 -2.93 -1.17 -10.93
CA GLY A 259 -2.93 -0.11 -11.95
C GLY A 259 -2.61 1.26 -11.37
N TYR A 260 -3.27 1.66 -10.27
CA TYR A 260 -2.99 2.94 -9.60
C TYR A 260 -1.59 2.98 -8.97
N ALA A 261 -1.11 1.84 -8.45
CA ALA A 261 0.17 1.72 -7.79
C ALA A 261 1.38 1.97 -8.72
N ASN A 262 1.18 1.88 -10.04
CA ASN A 262 2.19 2.26 -11.02
C ASN A 262 2.45 3.77 -11.04
N TYR A 263 1.56 4.58 -10.46
CA TYR A 263 1.63 6.04 -10.47
C TYR A 263 1.80 6.63 -9.08
N LEU A 264 1.03 6.13 -8.12
CA LEU A 264 0.95 6.66 -6.76
C LEU A 264 2.25 6.49 -5.95
N ALA A 265 2.36 7.24 -4.85
CA ALA A 265 3.47 7.15 -3.89
C ALA A 265 4.85 7.30 -4.55
N GLY A 266 4.98 8.27 -5.46
CA GLY A 266 6.19 8.55 -6.22
C GLY A 266 6.62 7.43 -7.16
N ALA A 267 5.72 6.55 -7.59
CA ALA A 267 6.05 5.50 -8.56
C ALA A 267 6.25 6.09 -9.96
N PHE A 268 5.49 7.15 -10.29
CA PHE A 268 5.63 7.91 -11.52
C PHE A 268 5.58 9.41 -11.21
N VAL A 269 6.62 10.13 -11.60
CA VAL A 269 6.79 11.56 -11.32
C VAL A 269 7.28 12.25 -12.58
N ASP A 270 6.60 13.34 -12.97
CA ASP A 270 6.99 14.18 -14.11
C ASP A 270 7.24 13.43 -15.43
N GLY A 271 6.35 12.48 -15.76
CA GLY A 271 6.49 11.70 -17.00
C GLY A 271 7.47 10.53 -16.92
N GLU A 272 8.14 10.33 -15.78
CA GLU A 272 9.12 9.27 -15.58
C GLU A 272 8.68 8.24 -14.56
N CYS A 273 8.86 6.97 -14.90
CA CYS A 273 8.74 5.87 -13.95
C CYS A 273 9.97 5.87 -13.03
N GLN A 274 9.76 5.95 -11.72
CA GLN A 274 10.83 5.95 -10.74
C GLN A 274 11.11 4.55 -10.19
N THR A 275 10.12 3.64 -10.20
CA THR A 275 10.28 2.25 -9.72
C THR A 275 11.31 1.46 -10.52
N VAL A 276 11.52 1.75 -11.81
CA VAL A 276 12.50 1.04 -12.66
C VAL A 276 13.95 1.23 -12.19
N LYS A 277 14.23 2.23 -11.35
CA LYS A 277 15.55 2.48 -10.77
C LYS A 277 15.73 1.74 -9.44
N GLU A 278 14.68 1.09 -8.93
CA GLU A 278 14.67 0.41 -7.63
C GLU A 278 15.00 -1.07 -7.77
N ASN A 279 15.69 -1.64 -6.77
CA ASN A 279 16.01 -3.07 -6.68
C ASN A 279 16.65 -3.65 -7.96
N LEU A 280 17.46 -2.85 -8.65
CA LEU A 280 18.21 -3.31 -9.81
C LEU A 280 19.14 -4.44 -9.39
N ILE A 281 19.04 -5.58 -10.09
CA ILE A 281 19.99 -6.67 -9.95
C ILE A 281 21.21 -6.29 -10.77
N GLU A 282 22.33 -6.03 -10.11
CA GLU A 282 23.62 -5.90 -10.77
C GLU A 282 24.06 -7.28 -11.25
N LEU A 283 24.26 -7.42 -12.55
CA LEU A 283 24.74 -8.65 -13.16
C LEU A 283 26.26 -8.60 -13.24
N ASP A 284 26.91 -9.66 -12.75
CA ASP A 284 28.33 -9.91 -12.95
C ASP A 284 28.54 -10.44 -14.38
N GLU A 285 29.23 -9.66 -15.22
CA GLU A 285 29.52 -10.03 -16.61
C GLU A 285 30.37 -11.31 -16.71
N GLU A 286 31.19 -11.61 -15.69
CA GLU A 286 31.99 -12.83 -15.64
C GLU A 286 31.19 -14.04 -15.16
N ASN A 287 30.08 -13.81 -14.45
CA ASN A 287 29.25 -14.85 -13.85
C ASN A 287 27.75 -14.65 -14.11
N LEU A 288 27.41 -14.49 -15.39
CA LEU A 288 26.01 -14.40 -15.81
C LEU A 288 25.22 -15.69 -15.48
N PRO A 289 23.93 -15.56 -15.09
CA PRO A 289 23.08 -16.70 -14.79
C PRO A 289 22.88 -17.61 -16.01
N THR A 290 22.63 -18.90 -15.79
CA THR A 290 22.16 -19.76 -16.88
C THR A 290 20.68 -19.46 -17.13
N VAL A 291 20.32 -19.24 -18.40
CA VAL A 291 18.94 -18.94 -18.82
C VAL A 291 18.42 -20.02 -19.74
N MET A 292 17.13 -20.30 -19.66
CA MET A 292 16.42 -21.14 -20.62
C MET A 292 15.63 -20.28 -21.59
N VAL A 293 15.92 -20.42 -22.88
CA VAL A 293 15.15 -19.81 -23.98
C VAL A 293 14.21 -20.86 -24.53
N ALA A 294 12.92 -20.74 -24.18
CA ALA A 294 11.87 -21.61 -24.68
C ALA A 294 11.20 -20.97 -25.92
N LEU A 295 11.31 -21.65 -27.05
CA LEU A 295 10.81 -21.24 -28.36
C LEU A 295 9.55 -22.07 -28.70
N PHE A 296 8.43 -21.40 -28.96
CA PHE A 296 7.14 -22.04 -29.23
C PHE A 296 6.65 -21.69 -30.64
N ILE A 297 6.47 -22.72 -31.47
CA ILE A 297 6.00 -22.61 -32.85
C ILE A 297 4.64 -23.30 -32.95
N GLU A 298 3.60 -22.55 -32.63
CA GLU A 298 2.23 -23.07 -32.49
C GLU A 298 1.40 -22.97 -33.78
N LYS A 299 1.86 -22.17 -34.74
CA LYS A 299 1.17 -21.87 -36.00
C LYS A 299 2.19 -21.69 -37.11
N ALA A 300 1.78 -21.88 -38.36
CA ALA A 300 2.63 -21.64 -39.52
C ALA A 300 3.05 -20.16 -39.59
N THR A 301 4.21 -19.86 -39.03
CA THR A 301 4.82 -18.54 -38.98
C THR A 301 5.82 -18.39 -40.13
N PRO A 302 5.72 -17.36 -40.99
CA PRO A 302 6.70 -17.10 -42.03
C PRO A 302 8.04 -16.63 -41.44
N PHE A 303 9.12 -16.73 -42.21
CA PHE A 303 10.48 -16.27 -41.85
C PHE A 303 11.05 -16.96 -40.59
N ILE A 304 10.87 -18.28 -40.50
CA ILE A 304 11.26 -19.04 -39.30
C ILE A 304 12.77 -19.22 -39.23
N GLU A 305 13.43 -19.37 -40.38
CA GLU A 305 14.88 -19.38 -40.51
C GLU A 305 15.48 -18.08 -39.95
N GLU A 306 14.97 -16.91 -40.37
CA GLU A 306 15.44 -15.61 -39.89
C GLU A 306 15.16 -15.40 -38.40
N TRP A 307 14.06 -15.95 -37.89
CA TRP A 307 13.78 -15.94 -36.46
C TRP A 307 14.84 -16.71 -35.66
N PHE A 308 15.19 -17.93 -36.08
CA PHE A 308 16.26 -18.71 -35.44
C PHE A 308 17.62 -18.03 -35.56
N GLU A 309 17.95 -17.44 -36.70
CA GLU A 309 19.17 -16.65 -36.85
C GLU A 309 19.24 -15.49 -35.85
N ASN A 310 18.12 -14.81 -35.58
CA ASN A 310 18.07 -13.72 -34.62
C ASN A 310 18.22 -14.21 -33.18
N ILE A 311 17.65 -15.37 -32.83
CA ILE A 311 17.89 -16.01 -31.53
C ILE A 311 19.38 -16.38 -31.37
N ALA A 312 20.01 -16.91 -32.42
CA ALA A 312 21.44 -17.20 -32.43
C ALA A 312 22.29 -15.92 -32.25
N LYS A 313 21.81 -14.75 -32.68
CA LYS A 313 22.49 -13.45 -32.54
C LYS A 313 22.26 -12.74 -31.19
N LEU A 314 21.41 -13.27 -30.29
CA LEU A 314 21.19 -12.67 -28.96
C LEU A 314 22.52 -12.44 -28.22
N ASN A 315 22.74 -11.23 -27.71
CA ASN A 315 23.96 -10.85 -27.00
C ASN A 315 23.97 -11.41 -25.56
N TYR A 316 24.20 -12.71 -25.44
CA TYR A 316 24.33 -13.43 -24.17
C TYR A 316 25.27 -14.62 -24.37
N PRO A 317 26.09 -15.03 -23.38
CA PRO A 317 27.01 -16.15 -23.53
C PRO A 317 26.27 -17.44 -23.89
N LYS A 318 26.58 -18.04 -25.04
CA LYS A 318 25.85 -19.20 -25.57
C LYS A 318 25.95 -20.43 -24.67
N GLN A 319 27.07 -20.60 -23.98
CA GLN A 319 27.28 -21.64 -22.97
C GLN A 319 26.42 -21.47 -21.70
N LYS A 320 25.77 -20.31 -21.53
CA LYS A 320 24.82 -20.01 -20.46
C LYS A 320 23.36 -19.95 -20.96
N MET A 321 23.12 -20.33 -22.22
CA MET A 321 21.78 -20.37 -22.81
C MET A 321 21.41 -21.82 -23.13
N ASP A 322 20.48 -22.36 -22.37
CA ASP A 322 19.79 -23.60 -22.74
C ASP A 322 18.63 -23.24 -23.67
N VAL A 323 18.43 -24.02 -24.74
CA VAL A 323 17.34 -23.78 -25.70
C VAL A 323 16.39 -24.97 -25.69
N PHE A 324 15.09 -24.67 -25.53
CA PHE A 324 14.00 -25.62 -25.67
C PHE A 324 13.13 -25.20 -26.85
N ILE A 325 12.83 -26.13 -27.76
CA ILE A 325 11.99 -25.84 -28.93
C ILE A 325 10.76 -26.75 -28.90
N HIS A 326 9.58 -26.14 -28.89
CA HIS A 326 8.32 -26.81 -29.13
C HIS A 326 7.78 -26.43 -30.51
N ASN A 327 7.50 -27.45 -31.33
CA ASN A 327 6.90 -27.26 -32.65
C ASN A 327 5.63 -28.08 -32.79
N ASN A 328 4.53 -27.39 -33.10
CA ASN A 328 3.23 -27.99 -33.40
C ASN A 328 2.87 -27.85 -34.90
N VAL A 329 3.85 -27.52 -35.75
CA VAL A 329 3.64 -27.21 -37.16
C VAL A 329 4.53 -28.11 -38.02
N ASP A 330 3.90 -29.10 -38.67
CA ASP A 330 4.60 -30.07 -39.52
C ASP A 330 5.42 -29.41 -40.64
N HIS A 331 4.91 -28.31 -41.21
CA HIS A 331 5.60 -27.53 -42.24
C HIS A 331 6.99 -27.04 -41.81
N HIS A 332 7.18 -26.76 -40.50
CA HIS A 332 8.41 -26.19 -39.96
C HIS A 332 9.40 -27.24 -39.44
N LYS A 333 9.00 -28.52 -39.35
CA LYS A 333 9.89 -29.62 -38.91
C LYS A 333 11.21 -29.66 -39.67
N PRO A 334 11.24 -29.55 -41.02
CA PRO A 334 12.49 -29.64 -41.77
C PRO A 334 13.49 -28.53 -41.43
N THR A 335 13.02 -27.34 -41.02
CA THR A 335 13.89 -26.22 -40.65
C THR A 335 14.40 -26.36 -39.21
N ILE A 336 13.60 -26.96 -38.32
CA ILE A 336 13.95 -27.11 -36.89
C ILE A 336 14.91 -28.28 -36.66
N ASP A 337 14.78 -29.35 -37.44
CA ASP A 337 15.62 -30.54 -37.32
C ASP A 337 17.04 -30.35 -37.92
N GLN A 338 17.33 -29.17 -38.50
CA GLN A 338 18.64 -28.78 -39.06
C GLN A 338 19.57 -28.18 -38.02
#